data_AF-A0A3M1M187-F1
#
_entry.id   AF-A0A3M1M187-F1
#
_cell.length_a   1.000
_cell.length_b   1.000
_cell.length_c   1.000
_cell.angle_alpha   90.00
_cell.angle_beta   90.00
_cell.angle_gamma   90.00
#
_symmetry.space_group_name_H-M   'P 1'
#
loop_
_entity.id
_entity.type
_entity.pdbx_description
1 polymer ?
#
loop_
_entity_poly.entity_id
_entity_poly.type
_entity_poly.pdbx_seq_one_letter_code
_entity_poly.pdbx_strand_id
1 'polypeptide(L)'
;MRTTLVFVVLAAISAGLAWWSKPEAISKESDVTEDRVGQDVFPGFNDPELAASLEIIQYDETLAQLKPFVVAKDRQTGLWKLPSHDGYPADAAEQVRDATTPLIGLRILSIASTDRGDHELYGVVSPEDSSLAAGSSGIGMLVRLKDATGKVLAALIIGKEVEGTVGQRYVRIPTEDVVYTVEIDTRAFTTDFRDWIDDQLLDVRGFDIARVGVRDYELVQQANNTMGLTRNFDATVAYDAAQNRWSLVDYRVYRGGAALPAEPEPGQTLNTRFLNDLRIAVQDLQIINVKRKPAALAEALRAETIELKDQQSIASLQEQGYFPAQGPQGTEIYASGGETIIGTVDGVEYVLKFGKAAASLGALGGDGQADSGGLSRFLIVQARLDPAQFPQPDLEVLPETVEELLARDKEQLGDDAPADETEEELRERLEVVREQIAKENQRKIDERNERMEAARQRVEALNARFSDWYYIVADNLYRRLRITRDTLFTSASNIPGGIAPAADGNPPPITSADGQPSAKKPPGDASGDTASPSDSTPPDSAPAGDASQTEPQSLIPDDLQSPKSNSPGDPEPPAADSPAGPGDGEGTGNGKDAGNGNGTGDGGTRPPAAVDA
;
A
#
# COMPACT_ATOMS: atom_id res chain seq x y z
N MET A 1 -3.93 -46.71 25.60
CA MET A 1 -3.40 -45.57 26.38
C MET A 1 -3.11 -44.33 25.51
N ARG A 2 -2.58 -44.46 24.29
CA ARG A 2 -2.34 -43.30 23.39
C ARG A 2 -3.62 -42.60 22.89
N THR A 3 -4.70 -43.34 22.66
CA THR A 3 -5.99 -42.77 22.26
C THR A 3 -6.69 -42.01 23.40
N THR A 4 -6.58 -42.48 24.63
CA THR A 4 -7.19 -41.83 25.81
C THR A 4 -6.53 -40.49 26.14
N LEU A 5 -5.21 -40.36 25.91
CA LEU A 5 -4.47 -39.12 26.16
C LEU A 5 -4.80 -38.01 25.13
N VAL A 6 -5.08 -38.40 23.88
CA VAL A 6 -5.52 -37.47 22.83
C VAL A 6 -6.90 -36.90 23.14
N PHE A 7 -7.84 -37.70 23.66
CA PHE A 7 -9.16 -37.20 24.04
C PHE A 7 -9.13 -36.31 25.30
N VAL A 8 -8.19 -36.53 26.23
CA VAL A 8 -8.00 -35.65 27.40
C VAL A 8 -7.38 -34.30 26.99
N VAL A 9 -6.44 -34.31 26.05
CA VAL A 9 -5.88 -33.08 25.48
C VAL A 9 -6.91 -32.33 24.64
N LEU A 10 -7.71 -33.03 23.82
CA LEU A 10 -8.82 -32.41 23.09
C LEU A 10 -9.86 -31.81 24.06
N ALA A 11 -10.23 -32.52 25.13
CA ALA A 11 -11.18 -32.02 26.12
C ALA A 11 -10.64 -30.80 26.90
N ALA A 12 -9.33 -30.76 27.18
CA ALA A 12 -8.68 -29.62 27.82
C ALA A 12 -8.59 -28.39 26.88
N ILE A 13 -8.34 -28.61 25.58
CA ILE A 13 -8.37 -27.56 24.56
C ILE A 13 -9.80 -27.04 24.37
N SER A 14 -10.80 -27.93 24.33
CA SER A 14 -12.21 -27.53 24.23
C SER A 14 -12.73 -26.83 25.48
N ALA A 15 -12.31 -27.26 26.68
CA ALA A 15 -12.63 -26.58 27.94
C ALA A 15 -11.90 -25.23 28.08
N GLY A 16 -10.68 -25.12 27.54
CA GLY A 16 -9.94 -23.86 27.45
C GLY A 16 -10.56 -22.87 26.46
N LEU A 17 -11.02 -23.34 25.30
CA LEU A 17 -11.79 -22.56 24.34
C LEU A 17 -13.15 -22.13 24.92
N ALA A 18 -13.84 -23.02 25.65
CA ALA A 18 -15.10 -22.71 26.31
C ALA A 18 -14.95 -21.75 27.52
N TRP A 19 -13.77 -21.66 28.12
CA TRP A 19 -13.47 -20.66 29.16
C TRP A 19 -13.08 -19.31 28.53
N TRP A 20 -12.33 -19.31 27.42
CA TRP A 20 -12.03 -18.11 26.64
C TRP A 20 -13.30 -17.50 26.01
N SER A 21 -14.26 -18.35 25.61
CA SER A 21 -15.54 -17.94 25.03
C SER A 21 -16.66 -17.75 26.06
N LYS A 22 -16.36 -17.64 27.36
CA LYS A 22 -17.43 -17.32 28.32
C LYS A 22 -17.88 -15.87 28.06
N PRO A 23 -19.15 -15.63 27.73
CA PRO A 23 -19.67 -14.28 27.75
C PRO A 23 -19.51 -13.76 29.18
N GLU A 24 -18.89 -12.59 29.32
CA GLU A 24 -19.00 -11.83 30.58
C GLU A 24 -20.49 -11.64 30.88
N ALA A 25 -20.87 -11.87 32.12
CA ALA A 25 -22.25 -11.77 32.53
C ALA A 25 -22.74 -10.34 32.25
N ILE A 26 -23.78 -10.22 31.43
CA ILE A 26 -24.49 -8.96 31.18
C ILE A 26 -24.93 -8.42 32.54
N SER A 27 -24.44 -7.24 32.90
CA SER A 27 -24.87 -6.50 34.09
C SER A 27 -26.38 -6.36 34.05
N LYS A 28 -27.09 -6.81 35.08
CA LYS A 28 -28.56 -6.67 35.13
C LYS A 28 -28.96 -5.19 35.20
N GLU A 29 -29.96 -4.81 34.40
CA GLU A 29 -30.55 -3.46 34.26
C GLU A 29 -30.91 -2.74 35.57
N SER A 30 -31.01 -3.45 36.71
CA SER A 30 -31.54 -2.92 37.96
C SER A 30 -30.56 -2.16 38.86
N ASP A 31 -29.27 -2.07 38.50
CA ASP A 31 -28.22 -1.42 39.34
C ASP A 31 -27.60 -0.15 38.71
N VAL A 32 -28.09 0.33 37.56
CA VAL A 32 -27.56 1.57 36.97
C VAL A 32 -28.31 2.77 37.54
N THR A 33 -27.72 3.42 38.54
CA THR A 33 -28.22 4.67 39.10
C THR A 33 -27.62 5.89 38.38
N GLU A 34 -28.27 7.05 38.48
CA GLU A 34 -27.72 8.35 38.07
C GLU A 34 -26.34 8.65 38.70
N ASP A 35 -25.96 7.92 39.75
CA ASP A 35 -24.67 8.03 40.42
C ASP A 35 -23.46 7.73 39.50
N ARG A 36 -23.67 7.05 38.36
CA ARG A 36 -22.61 6.86 37.34
C ARG A 36 -22.27 8.13 36.57
N VAL A 37 -23.18 9.12 36.54
CA VAL A 37 -22.93 10.39 35.85
C VAL A 37 -21.75 11.12 36.53
N GLY A 38 -20.82 11.60 35.72
CA GLY A 38 -19.59 12.23 36.19
C GLY A 38 -18.49 11.25 36.62
N GLN A 39 -18.70 9.93 36.50
CA GLN A 39 -17.64 8.92 36.65
C GLN A 39 -16.98 8.61 35.30
N ASP A 40 -15.78 8.04 35.36
CA ASP A 40 -15.06 7.56 34.18
C ASP A 40 -15.69 6.25 33.66
N VAL A 41 -15.78 6.12 32.34
CA VAL A 41 -16.24 4.90 31.67
C VAL A 41 -15.27 3.74 31.95
N PHE A 42 -13.97 4.02 31.99
CA PHE A 42 -12.91 3.03 32.19
C PHE A 42 -11.95 3.42 33.33
N PRO A 43 -12.36 3.36 34.61
CA PRO A 43 -11.57 3.85 35.74
C PRO A 43 -10.24 3.11 35.96
N GLY A 44 -10.13 1.88 35.44
CA GLY A 44 -8.90 1.08 35.51
C GLY A 44 -7.89 1.38 34.40
N PHE A 45 -8.23 2.26 33.45
CA PHE A 45 -7.42 2.55 32.27
C PHE A 45 -6.89 3.99 32.28
N ASN A 46 -5.64 4.13 32.73
CA ASN A 46 -5.03 5.44 33.00
C ASN A 46 -3.68 5.66 32.29
N ASP A 47 -3.22 4.68 31.51
CA ASP A 47 -1.92 4.72 30.83
C ASP A 47 -2.08 4.16 29.40
N PRO A 48 -1.88 4.99 28.36
CA PRO A 48 -2.04 4.56 26.98
C PRO A 48 -0.96 3.56 26.54
N GLU A 49 0.19 3.51 27.20
CA GLU A 49 1.30 2.62 26.82
C GLU A 49 1.05 1.15 27.18
N LEU A 50 0.07 0.88 28.04
CA LEU A 50 -0.38 -0.47 28.37
C LEU A 50 -1.04 -1.18 27.17
N ALA A 51 -1.51 -0.42 26.18
CA ALA A 51 -2.09 -0.98 24.97
C ALA A 51 -1.03 -1.74 24.15
N ALA A 52 -1.33 -3.02 23.90
CA ALA A 52 -0.54 -3.86 23.00
C ALA A 52 -1.36 -4.30 21.77
N SER A 53 -2.67 -4.05 21.77
CA SER A 53 -3.53 -4.27 20.62
C SER A 53 -4.72 -3.31 20.65
N LEU A 54 -5.08 -2.82 19.47
CA LEU A 54 -6.27 -2.02 19.21
C LEU A 54 -7.05 -2.68 18.07
N GLU A 55 -8.34 -2.82 18.29
CA GLU A 55 -9.32 -3.38 17.37
C GLU A 55 -10.42 -2.36 17.15
N ILE A 56 -10.69 -2.05 15.89
CA ILE A 56 -11.73 -1.13 15.45
C ILE A 56 -12.63 -1.89 14.49
N ILE A 57 -13.95 -1.87 14.69
CA ILE A 57 -14.90 -2.41 13.72
C ILE A 57 -15.86 -1.28 13.36
N GLN A 58 -15.71 -0.76 12.15
CA GLN A 58 -16.64 0.21 11.57
C GLN A 58 -17.67 -0.49 10.69
N TYR A 59 -18.83 0.14 10.52
CA TYR A 59 -19.83 -0.29 9.57
C TYR A 59 -19.97 0.74 8.46
N ASP A 60 -19.82 0.30 7.21
CA ASP A 60 -20.08 1.11 6.03
C ASP A 60 -21.55 0.93 5.63
N GLU A 61 -22.38 1.92 5.98
CA GLU A 61 -23.82 1.90 5.66
C GLU A 61 -24.07 1.91 4.15
N THR A 62 -23.17 2.47 3.34
CA THR A 62 -23.33 2.54 1.88
C THR A 62 -23.08 1.20 1.21
N LEU A 63 -22.11 0.43 1.72
CA LEU A 63 -21.76 -0.89 1.21
C LEU A 63 -22.44 -2.04 1.98
N ALA A 64 -23.11 -1.72 3.09
CA ALA A 64 -23.63 -2.66 4.07
C ALA A 64 -22.58 -3.69 4.54
N GLN A 65 -21.36 -3.22 4.81
CA GLN A 65 -20.21 -4.08 5.14
C GLN A 65 -19.51 -3.65 6.43
N LEU A 66 -19.06 -4.63 7.22
CA LEU A 66 -18.17 -4.40 8.35
C LEU A 66 -16.73 -4.25 7.87
N LYS A 67 -16.02 -3.28 8.45
CA LYS A 67 -14.60 -3.00 8.25
C LYS A 67 -13.84 -3.30 9.55
N PRO A 68 -13.50 -4.58 9.80
CA PRO A 68 -12.67 -4.93 10.93
C PRO A 68 -11.22 -4.51 10.68
N PHE A 69 -10.65 -3.78 11.60
CA PHE A 69 -9.27 -3.33 11.59
C PHE A 69 -8.60 -3.72 12.91
N VAL A 70 -7.42 -4.30 12.81
CA VAL A 70 -6.65 -4.75 13.97
C VAL A 70 -5.19 -4.40 13.77
N VAL A 71 -4.64 -3.76 14.81
CA VAL A 71 -3.22 -3.47 14.99
C VAL A 71 -2.76 -4.06 16.32
N ALA A 72 -1.61 -4.73 16.33
CA ALA A 72 -1.10 -5.42 17.51
C ALA A 72 0.42 -5.48 17.53
N LYS A 73 1.02 -5.39 18.72
CA LYS A 73 2.44 -5.67 18.94
C LYS A 73 2.70 -7.16 18.79
N ASP A 74 3.67 -7.49 17.96
CA ASP A 74 4.23 -8.82 17.87
C ASP A 74 4.96 -9.17 19.18
N ARG A 75 4.59 -10.30 19.81
CA ARG A 75 5.12 -10.67 21.13
C ARG A 75 6.61 -11.03 21.12
N GLN A 76 7.19 -11.38 19.98
CA GLN A 76 8.59 -11.80 19.88
C GLN A 76 9.50 -10.61 19.58
N THR A 77 9.07 -9.76 18.66
CA THR A 77 9.86 -8.64 18.14
C THR A 77 9.54 -7.30 18.82
N GLY A 78 8.37 -7.19 19.46
CA GLY A 78 7.88 -5.94 20.04
C GLY A 78 7.37 -4.92 19.01
N LEU A 79 7.47 -5.23 17.72
CA LEU A 79 7.08 -4.35 16.61
C LEU A 79 5.57 -4.39 16.37
N TRP A 80 4.99 -3.28 15.96
CA TRP A 80 3.59 -3.23 15.55
C TRP A 80 3.40 -3.92 14.20
N LYS A 81 2.29 -4.64 14.07
CA LYS A 81 1.83 -5.26 12.83
C LYS A 81 0.33 -5.05 12.67
N LEU A 82 -0.15 -5.23 11.45
CA LEU A 82 -1.58 -5.23 11.11
C LEU A 82 -2.08 -6.66 10.88
N PRO A 83 -2.54 -7.40 11.91
CA PRO A 83 -3.19 -8.70 11.73
C PRO A 83 -4.35 -8.69 10.72
N SER A 84 -5.06 -7.57 10.63
CA SER A 84 -6.13 -7.33 9.65
C SER A 84 -5.64 -7.31 8.20
N HIS A 85 -4.33 -7.14 7.98
CA HIS A 85 -3.68 -7.03 6.67
C HIS A 85 -2.52 -8.04 6.56
N ASP A 86 -2.82 -9.31 6.84
CA ASP A 86 -1.89 -10.44 6.77
C ASP A 86 -0.59 -10.27 7.62
N GLY A 87 -0.62 -9.39 8.63
CA GLY A 87 0.52 -9.12 9.51
C GLY A 87 1.55 -8.15 8.92
N TYR A 88 1.14 -7.23 8.05
CA TYR A 88 2.01 -6.18 7.50
C TYR A 88 2.69 -5.37 8.63
N PRO A 89 4.01 -5.09 8.55
CA PRO A 89 4.69 -4.23 9.52
C PRO A 89 4.05 -2.85 9.60
N ALA A 90 3.91 -2.32 10.80
CA ALA A 90 3.23 -1.06 11.06
C ALA A 90 4.12 -0.08 11.83
N ASP A 91 4.01 1.21 11.51
CA ASP A 91 4.56 2.29 12.32
C ASP A 91 3.42 2.93 13.13
N ALA A 92 2.76 2.10 13.92
CA ALA A 92 1.48 2.43 14.55
C ALA A 92 1.62 3.06 15.94
N ALA A 93 2.83 3.31 16.44
CA ALA A 93 3.02 3.68 17.84
C ALA A 93 2.33 5.00 18.21
N GLU A 94 2.48 6.03 17.38
CA GLU A 94 1.82 7.32 17.56
C GLU A 94 0.31 7.19 17.37
N GLN A 95 -0.14 6.57 16.27
CA GLN A 95 -1.56 6.39 15.98
C GLN A 95 -2.31 5.57 17.05
N VAL A 96 -1.70 4.50 17.59
CA VAL A 96 -2.30 3.74 18.71
C VAL A 96 -2.42 4.63 19.94
N ARG A 97 -1.39 5.41 20.28
CA ARG A 97 -1.43 6.31 21.43
C ARG A 97 -2.53 7.38 21.26
N ASP A 98 -2.65 7.94 20.06
CA ASP A 98 -3.66 8.95 19.75
C ASP A 98 -5.08 8.37 19.76
N ALA A 99 -5.29 7.14 19.28
CA ALA A 99 -6.56 6.43 19.39
C ALA A 99 -6.87 6.01 20.84
N THR A 100 -5.86 5.79 21.65
CA THR A 100 -6.02 5.32 23.03
C THR A 100 -6.33 6.46 24.00
N THR A 101 -5.76 7.63 23.77
CA THR A 101 -5.86 8.80 24.67
C THR A 101 -7.31 9.24 24.94
N PRO A 102 -8.23 9.30 23.96
CA PRO A 102 -9.63 9.69 24.19
C PRO A 102 -10.41 8.76 25.12
N LEU A 103 -9.92 7.54 25.38
CA LEU A 103 -10.58 6.56 26.24
C LEU A 103 -10.15 6.69 27.72
N ILE A 104 -9.09 7.45 27.99
CA ILE A 104 -8.58 7.69 29.35
C ILE A 104 -9.34 8.85 29.97
N GLY A 105 -9.89 8.65 31.17
CA GLY A 105 -10.70 9.68 31.85
C GLY A 105 -11.97 10.06 31.09
N LEU A 106 -12.44 9.20 30.17
CA LEU A 106 -13.65 9.42 29.40
C LEU A 106 -14.84 9.47 30.35
N ARG A 107 -15.50 10.63 30.44
CA ARG A 107 -16.51 10.89 31.48
C ARG A 107 -17.93 10.68 30.96
N ILE A 108 -18.75 10.02 31.78
CA ILE A 108 -20.19 9.92 31.54
C ILE A 108 -20.83 11.29 31.81
N LEU A 109 -21.42 11.92 30.79
CA LEU A 109 -22.11 13.21 30.90
C LEU A 109 -23.58 13.02 31.31
N SER A 110 -24.24 12.01 30.76
CA SER A 110 -25.62 11.65 31.06
C SER A 110 -25.92 10.21 30.66
N ILE A 111 -27.05 9.68 31.12
CA ILE A 111 -27.62 8.42 30.67
C ILE A 111 -28.70 8.74 29.64
N ALA A 112 -28.57 8.25 28.42
CA ALA A 112 -29.51 8.49 27.32
C ALA A 112 -30.66 7.47 27.32
N SER A 113 -30.36 6.20 27.56
CA SER A 113 -31.36 5.14 27.73
C SER A 113 -30.76 3.96 28.49
N THR A 114 -31.63 3.19 29.15
CA THR A 114 -31.29 1.89 29.74
C THR A 114 -31.96 0.73 28.99
N ASP A 115 -32.80 1.02 27.99
CA ASP A 115 -33.52 0.01 27.22
C ASP A 115 -32.68 -0.48 26.05
N ARG A 116 -32.50 -1.80 25.95
CA ARG A 116 -31.84 -2.45 24.81
C ARG A 116 -32.53 -2.13 23.48
N GLY A 117 -33.86 -1.97 23.49
CA GLY A 117 -34.65 -1.65 22.30
C GLY A 117 -34.22 -0.34 21.62
N ASP A 118 -33.60 0.57 22.36
CA ASP A 118 -33.16 1.86 21.83
C ASP A 118 -31.76 1.85 21.20
N HIS A 119 -31.05 0.71 21.20
CA HIS A 119 -29.67 0.66 20.67
C HIS A 119 -29.60 1.09 19.20
N GLU A 120 -30.58 0.69 18.39
CA GLU A 120 -30.67 1.09 16.97
C GLU A 120 -30.94 2.60 16.83
N LEU A 121 -31.77 3.17 17.70
CA LEU A 121 -32.07 4.60 17.72
C LEU A 121 -30.80 5.42 17.95
N TYR A 122 -30.00 5.05 18.95
CA TYR A 122 -28.76 5.76 19.31
C TYR A 122 -27.54 5.36 18.47
N GLY A 123 -27.67 4.34 17.62
CA GLY A 123 -26.56 3.87 16.79
C GLY A 123 -25.51 3.06 17.55
N VAL A 124 -25.90 2.37 18.63
CA VAL A 124 -24.97 1.62 19.52
C VAL A 124 -25.21 0.10 19.45
N VAL A 125 -25.83 -0.38 18.37
CA VAL A 125 -25.90 -1.83 18.08
C VAL A 125 -24.48 -2.34 17.87
N SER A 126 -24.15 -3.48 18.48
CA SER A 126 -22.79 -4.03 18.37
C SER A 126 -22.52 -4.52 16.94
N PRO A 127 -21.38 -4.16 16.33
CA PRO A 127 -20.99 -4.67 15.01
C PRO A 127 -20.62 -6.17 15.03
N GLU A 128 -20.47 -6.78 16.21
CA GLU A 128 -20.18 -8.20 16.36
C GLU A 128 -21.44 -9.04 16.67
N ASP A 129 -22.62 -8.43 16.65
CA ASP A 129 -23.86 -9.16 16.95
C ASP A 129 -24.15 -10.19 15.84
N SER A 130 -24.30 -11.45 16.24
CA SER A 130 -24.62 -12.56 15.33
C SER A 130 -25.98 -12.43 14.64
N SER A 131 -26.85 -11.56 15.14
CA SER A 131 -28.18 -11.28 14.58
C SER A 131 -28.18 -10.20 13.49
N LEU A 132 -27.03 -9.56 13.22
CA LEU A 132 -26.92 -8.58 12.15
C LEU A 132 -27.24 -9.20 10.79
N ALA A 133 -28.14 -8.57 10.06
CA ALA A 133 -28.55 -8.95 8.71
C ALA A 133 -28.19 -7.84 7.72
N ALA A 134 -28.20 -8.16 6.42
CA ALA A 134 -28.06 -7.14 5.39
C ALA A 134 -29.17 -6.09 5.54
N GLY A 135 -28.79 -4.83 5.71
CA GLY A 135 -29.72 -3.71 5.96
C GLY A 135 -30.04 -3.42 7.43
N SER A 136 -29.38 -4.10 8.38
CA SER A 136 -29.40 -3.68 9.80
C SER A 136 -28.96 -2.21 9.93
N SER A 137 -29.68 -1.44 10.73
CA SER A 137 -29.41 -0.02 10.94
C SER A 137 -28.93 0.25 12.37
N GLY A 138 -28.36 1.44 12.60
CA GLY A 138 -27.91 1.84 13.94
C GLY A 138 -26.71 1.03 14.47
N ILE A 139 -25.89 0.46 13.59
CA ILE A 139 -24.66 -0.24 13.96
C ILE A 139 -23.61 0.80 14.39
N GLY A 140 -23.10 0.65 15.60
CA GLY A 140 -22.04 1.51 16.13
C GLY A 140 -20.64 1.04 15.76
N MET A 141 -19.68 1.95 15.88
CA MET A 141 -18.25 1.64 15.75
C MET A 141 -17.74 1.01 17.04
N LEU A 142 -17.25 -0.22 16.98
CA LEU A 142 -16.58 -0.85 18.12
C LEU A 142 -15.12 -0.42 18.18
N VAL A 143 -14.65 0.00 19.35
CA VAL A 143 -13.25 0.22 19.67
C VAL A 143 -12.89 -0.65 20.87
N ARG A 144 -11.85 -1.47 20.76
CA ARG A 144 -11.41 -2.39 21.82
C ARG A 144 -9.89 -2.36 21.97
N LEU A 145 -9.43 -2.12 23.18
CA LEU A 145 -8.02 -2.12 23.57
C LEU A 145 -7.70 -3.33 24.44
N LYS A 146 -6.57 -3.98 24.16
CA LYS A 146 -6.05 -5.09 24.96
C LYS A 146 -4.59 -4.86 25.35
N ASP A 147 -4.22 -5.34 26.52
CA ASP A 147 -2.82 -5.36 26.96
C ASP A 147 -2.02 -6.51 26.33
N ALA A 148 -0.73 -6.60 26.65
CA ALA A 148 0.16 -7.64 26.11
C ALA A 148 -0.28 -9.09 26.47
N THR A 149 -1.01 -9.26 27.59
CA THR A 149 -1.55 -10.54 28.03
C THR A 149 -2.85 -10.90 27.30
N GLY A 150 -3.48 -9.93 26.64
CA GLY A 150 -4.78 -10.06 25.98
C GLY A 150 -5.96 -9.64 26.85
N LYS A 151 -5.70 -9.08 28.04
CA LYS A 151 -6.76 -8.54 28.91
C LYS A 151 -7.34 -7.27 28.27
N VAL A 152 -8.67 -7.17 28.24
CA VAL A 152 -9.36 -5.97 27.76
C VAL A 152 -9.13 -4.82 28.75
N LEU A 153 -8.60 -3.72 28.24
CA LEU A 153 -8.37 -2.48 28.99
C LEU A 153 -9.55 -1.52 28.87
N ALA A 154 -10.09 -1.40 27.66
CA ALA A 154 -11.27 -0.61 27.33
C ALA A 154 -12.00 -1.25 26.14
N ALA A 155 -13.33 -1.17 26.13
CA ALA A 155 -14.15 -1.57 25.00
C ALA A 155 -15.40 -0.68 24.95
N LEU A 156 -15.60 0.00 23.81
CA LEU A 156 -16.65 1.00 23.64
C LEU A 156 -17.30 0.84 22.26
N ILE A 157 -18.62 0.83 22.21
CA ILE A 157 -19.40 0.99 20.98
C ILE A 157 -19.79 2.45 20.89
N ILE A 158 -19.36 3.11 19.82
CA ILE A 158 -19.56 4.53 19.58
C ILE A 158 -20.64 4.70 18.51
N GLY A 159 -21.72 5.37 18.86
CA GLY A 159 -22.86 5.59 17.98
C GLY A 159 -22.95 7.00 17.42
N LYS A 160 -24.20 7.44 17.23
CA LYS A 160 -24.53 8.72 16.61
C LYS A 160 -24.04 9.90 17.46
N GLU A 161 -23.77 11.01 16.79
CA GLU A 161 -23.54 12.29 17.45
C GLU A 161 -24.85 12.78 18.10
N VAL A 162 -24.75 13.41 19.27
CA VAL A 162 -25.89 13.96 19.97
C VAL A 162 -26.35 15.23 19.25
N GLU A 163 -27.64 15.34 18.97
CA GLU A 163 -28.17 16.50 18.27
C GLU A 163 -27.95 17.81 19.06
N GLY A 164 -27.47 18.84 18.36
CA GLY A 164 -27.31 20.19 18.93
C GLY A 164 -26.07 20.37 19.80
N THR A 165 -25.19 19.37 19.92
CA THR A 165 -23.89 19.49 20.59
C THR A 165 -22.76 19.11 19.64
N VAL A 166 -21.56 19.62 19.89
CA VAL A 166 -20.37 19.32 19.08
C VAL A 166 -19.53 18.32 19.86
N GLY A 167 -19.19 17.19 19.25
CA GLY A 167 -18.24 16.21 19.82
C GLY A 167 -18.82 15.31 20.92
N GLN A 168 -20.11 15.43 21.25
CA GLN A 168 -20.77 14.47 22.13
C GLN A 168 -21.39 13.34 21.32
N ARG A 169 -21.19 12.10 21.77
CA ARG A 169 -21.74 10.92 21.12
C ARG A 169 -22.44 10.02 22.11
N TYR A 170 -23.42 9.27 21.59
CA TYR A 170 -23.98 8.13 22.30
C TYR A 170 -22.99 6.98 22.27
N VAL A 171 -22.74 6.37 23.43
CA VAL A 171 -21.81 5.25 23.56
C VAL A 171 -22.36 4.17 24.45
N ARG A 172 -21.90 2.94 24.25
CA ARG A 172 -22.29 1.78 25.04
C ARG A 172 -21.09 0.90 25.33
N ILE A 173 -20.97 0.42 26.56
CA ILE A 173 -20.01 -0.65 26.89
C ILE A 173 -20.62 -1.96 26.35
N PRO A 174 -19.91 -2.78 25.56
CA PRO A 174 -20.49 -3.96 24.90
C PRO A 174 -21.26 -4.92 25.82
N THR A 175 -20.84 -5.04 27.08
CA THR A 175 -21.42 -5.92 28.10
C THR A 175 -22.59 -5.31 28.88
N GLU A 176 -22.95 -4.06 28.58
CA GLU A 176 -24.04 -3.32 29.19
C GLU A 176 -25.13 -2.96 28.17
N ASP A 177 -26.37 -2.82 28.65
CA ASP A 177 -27.49 -2.33 27.84
C ASP A 177 -27.64 -0.81 27.91
N VAL A 178 -26.98 -0.15 28.86
CA VAL A 178 -27.10 1.28 29.08
C VAL A 178 -26.35 2.08 28.02
N VAL A 179 -27.01 3.11 27.50
CA VAL A 179 -26.48 4.08 26.56
C VAL A 179 -26.11 5.34 27.33
N TYR A 180 -24.85 5.72 27.24
CA TYR A 180 -24.30 6.94 27.86
C TYR A 180 -24.11 8.02 26.80
N THR A 181 -24.10 9.27 27.25
CA THR A 181 -23.57 10.41 26.48
C THR A 181 -22.17 10.72 27.00
N VAL A 182 -21.20 10.84 26.09
CA VAL A 182 -19.82 11.24 26.41
C VAL A 182 -19.33 12.26 25.39
N GLU A 183 -18.33 13.06 25.75
CA GLU A 183 -17.58 13.87 24.80
C GLU A 183 -16.33 13.08 24.36
N ILE A 184 -16.25 12.74 23.08
CA ILE A 184 -15.16 11.92 22.54
C ILE A 184 -14.80 12.32 21.10
N ASP A 185 -13.52 12.57 20.87
CA ASP A 185 -12.99 12.76 19.53
C ASP A 185 -12.77 11.40 18.86
N THR A 186 -13.46 11.16 17.75
CA THR A 186 -13.41 9.89 17.03
C THR A 186 -12.43 9.87 15.87
N ARG A 187 -11.75 10.98 15.57
CA ARG A 187 -10.88 11.10 14.39
C ARG A 187 -9.72 10.10 14.38
N ALA A 188 -9.24 9.71 15.55
CA ALA A 188 -8.15 8.74 15.67
C ALA A 188 -8.61 7.27 15.47
N PHE A 189 -9.92 6.99 15.47
CA PHE A 189 -10.48 5.64 15.27
C PHE A 189 -10.68 5.30 13.78
N THR A 190 -9.64 5.49 12.98
CA THR A 190 -9.62 5.23 11.53
C THR A 190 -9.43 3.74 11.21
N THR A 191 -10.06 3.28 10.13
CA THR A 191 -9.80 1.97 9.52
C THR A 191 -9.00 2.05 8.22
N ASP A 192 -8.58 3.25 7.83
CA ASP A 192 -7.72 3.45 6.66
C ASP A 192 -6.34 2.86 6.93
N PHE A 193 -5.90 1.96 6.05
CA PHE A 193 -4.62 1.25 6.17
C PHE A 193 -3.43 2.22 6.30
N ARG A 194 -3.48 3.36 5.61
CA ARG A 194 -2.36 4.32 5.49
C ARG A 194 -2.06 5.06 6.78
N ASP A 195 -3.06 5.23 7.63
CA ASP A 195 -2.91 5.93 8.91
C ASP A 195 -2.06 5.13 9.93
N TRP A 196 -1.75 3.87 9.64
CA TRP A 196 -1.06 2.95 10.56
C TRP A 196 0.34 2.52 10.10
N ILE A 197 0.78 2.96 8.92
CA ILE A 197 1.98 2.46 8.23
C ILE A 197 2.77 3.63 7.63
N ASP A 198 4.05 3.42 7.37
CA ASP A 198 4.79 4.27 6.43
C ASP A 198 4.36 3.89 5.00
N ASP A 199 3.61 4.78 4.36
CA ASP A 199 3.01 4.53 3.05
C ASP A 199 3.98 4.77 1.89
N GLN A 200 5.15 5.36 2.15
CA GLN A 200 6.20 5.56 1.15
C GLN A 200 6.94 4.25 0.86
N LEU A 201 6.65 3.68 -0.30
CA LEU A 201 7.13 2.33 -0.60
C LEU A 201 8.64 2.27 -0.88
N LEU A 202 9.15 3.19 -1.69
CA LEU A 202 10.50 3.07 -2.24
C LEU A 202 11.56 3.74 -1.37
N ASP A 203 11.20 4.76 -0.60
CA ASP A 203 12.14 5.64 0.13
C ASP A 203 13.29 6.11 -0.78
N VAL A 204 12.92 6.64 -1.94
CA VAL A 204 13.83 7.17 -2.96
C VAL A 204 13.55 8.64 -3.14
N ARG A 205 14.61 9.46 -3.10
CA ARG A 205 14.51 10.89 -3.38
C ARG A 205 14.54 11.10 -4.89
N GLY A 206 13.66 11.94 -5.42
CA GLY A 206 13.52 12.14 -6.86
C GLY A 206 14.81 12.59 -7.55
N PHE A 207 15.65 13.35 -6.85
CA PHE A 207 16.95 13.80 -7.37
C PHE A 207 18.02 12.69 -7.42
N ASP A 208 17.87 11.61 -6.66
CA ASP A 208 18.78 10.46 -6.72
C ASP A 208 18.49 9.56 -7.93
N ILE A 209 17.32 9.70 -8.57
CA ILE A 209 16.93 8.92 -9.75
C ILE A 209 17.71 9.40 -10.96
N ALA A 210 18.74 8.69 -11.39
CA ALA A 210 19.58 9.08 -12.53
C ALA A 210 19.18 8.39 -13.85
N ARG A 211 18.39 7.32 -13.79
CA ARG A 211 18.06 6.50 -14.96
C ARG A 211 16.61 6.07 -14.90
N VAL A 212 15.93 6.12 -16.05
CA VAL A 212 14.56 5.62 -16.20
C VAL A 212 14.52 4.70 -17.41
N GLY A 213 14.09 3.47 -17.19
CA GLY A 213 13.89 2.46 -18.21
C GLY A 213 12.42 2.07 -18.35
N VAL A 214 12.03 1.66 -19.55
CA VAL A 214 10.72 1.09 -19.83
C VAL A 214 10.90 -0.17 -20.67
N ARG A 215 10.10 -1.18 -20.34
CA ARG A 215 9.88 -2.36 -21.18
C ARG A 215 8.39 -2.39 -21.51
N ASP A 216 8.04 -1.93 -22.70
CA ASP A 216 6.65 -1.86 -23.15
C ASP A 216 6.28 -3.14 -23.88
N TYR A 217 5.35 -3.88 -23.31
CA TYR A 217 4.84 -5.12 -23.87
C TYR A 217 3.38 -5.31 -23.51
N GLU A 218 2.72 -6.15 -24.30
CA GLU A 218 1.34 -6.54 -24.12
C GLU A 218 1.24 -8.06 -23.97
N LEU A 219 0.33 -8.48 -23.09
CA LEU A 219 0.00 -9.89 -22.87
C LEU A 219 -1.37 -10.16 -23.48
N VAL A 220 -1.41 -11.00 -24.51
CA VAL A 220 -2.63 -11.36 -25.25
C VAL A 220 -3.00 -12.80 -24.94
N GLN A 221 -4.22 -13.03 -24.44
CA GLN A 221 -4.71 -14.39 -24.18
C GLN A 221 -4.94 -15.15 -25.49
N GLN A 222 -4.41 -16.37 -25.57
CA GLN A 222 -4.52 -17.25 -26.74
C GLN A 222 -5.57 -18.36 -26.51
N ALA A 223 -5.94 -19.08 -27.58
CA ALA A 223 -7.06 -20.04 -27.61
C ALA A 223 -6.96 -21.22 -26.62
N ASN A 224 -5.78 -21.47 -26.05
CA ASN A 224 -5.48 -22.51 -25.05
C ASN A 224 -5.33 -21.94 -23.63
N ASN A 225 -5.78 -20.70 -23.40
CA ASN A 225 -5.61 -19.97 -22.14
C ASN A 225 -4.14 -19.67 -21.76
N THR A 226 -3.19 -19.75 -22.71
CA THR A 226 -1.82 -19.24 -22.52
C THR A 226 -1.73 -17.77 -22.91
N MET A 227 -0.82 -17.02 -22.28
CA MET A 227 -0.56 -15.63 -22.66
C MET A 227 0.53 -15.57 -23.73
N GLY A 228 0.21 -14.98 -24.88
CA GLY A 228 1.19 -14.53 -25.86
C GLY A 228 1.78 -13.18 -25.45
N LEU A 229 3.11 -13.06 -25.52
CA LEU A 229 3.82 -11.81 -25.25
C LEU A 229 4.12 -11.09 -26.57
N THR A 230 3.65 -9.86 -26.70
CA THR A 230 4.06 -8.94 -27.77
C THR A 230 4.87 -7.82 -27.17
N ARG A 231 6.17 -7.74 -27.51
CA ARG A 231 7.01 -6.61 -27.10
C ARG A 231 6.86 -5.49 -28.12
N ASN A 232 6.70 -4.26 -27.65
CA ASN A 232 6.51 -3.08 -28.48
C ASN A 232 7.85 -2.35 -28.62
N PHE A 233 8.39 -1.86 -27.50
CA PHE A 233 9.68 -1.19 -27.45
C PHE A 233 10.32 -1.27 -26.06
N ASP A 234 11.63 -1.15 -26.02
CA ASP A 234 12.39 -0.87 -24.80
C ASP A 234 13.07 0.48 -24.96
N ALA A 235 13.13 1.27 -23.89
CA ALA A 235 13.89 2.51 -23.88
C ALA A 235 14.56 2.72 -22.54
N THR A 236 15.72 3.38 -22.57
CA THR A 236 16.39 3.87 -21.37
C THR A 236 16.85 5.30 -21.57
N VAL A 237 16.52 6.15 -20.60
CA VAL A 237 16.98 7.54 -20.53
C VAL A 237 17.81 7.74 -19.27
N ALA A 238 18.78 8.65 -19.34
CA ALA A 238 19.62 9.05 -18.21
C ALA A 238 19.57 10.55 -18.01
N TYR A 239 19.64 10.97 -16.76
CA TYR A 239 19.72 12.37 -16.37
C TYR A 239 21.16 12.70 -15.97
N ASP A 240 21.77 13.63 -16.69
CA ASP A 240 23.04 14.23 -16.34
C ASP A 240 22.78 15.44 -15.43
N ALA A 241 23.15 15.31 -14.15
CA ALA A 241 22.97 16.37 -13.16
C ALA A 241 23.91 17.57 -13.39
N ALA A 242 25.12 17.35 -13.93
CA ALA A 242 26.09 18.42 -14.20
C ALA A 242 25.62 19.29 -15.38
N GLN A 243 24.97 18.68 -16.37
CA GLN A 243 24.42 19.37 -17.54
C GLN A 243 22.93 19.73 -17.38
N ASN A 244 22.30 19.28 -16.30
CA ASN A 244 20.86 19.39 -16.06
C ASN A 244 20.03 18.93 -17.28
N ARG A 245 20.33 17.75 -17.80
CA ARG A 245 19.78 17.30 -19.10
C ARG A 245 19.48 15.81 -19.14
N TRP A 246 18.32 15.47 -19.69
CA TRP A 246 17.97 14.10 -20.06
C TRP A 246 18.55 13.72 -21.42
N SER A 247 19.05 12.49 -21.53
CA SER A 247 19.55 11.90 -22.78
C SER A 247 18.95 10.51 -23.00
N LEU A 248 18.78 10.13 -24.27
CA LEU A 248 18.34 8.80 -24.67
C LEU A 248 19.58 7.90 -24.75
N VAL A 249 19.65 6.90 -23.87
CA VAL A 249 20.78 5.97 -23.77
C VAL A 249 20.59 4.76 -24.69
N ASP A 250 19.37 4.22 -24.71
CA ASP A 250 19.02 3.06 -25.54
C ASP A 250 17.56 3.17 -25.98
N TYR A 251 17.28 2.80 -27.22
CA TYR A 251 15.92 2.71 -27.74
C TYR A 251 15.84 1.58 -28.77
N ARG A 252 14.96 0.62 -28.51
CA ARG A 252 14.80 -0.57 -29.33
C ARG A 252 13.33 -0.81 -29.62
N VAL A 253 13.02 -1.12 -30.88
CA VAL A 253 11.68 -1.55 -31.30
C VAL A 253 11.72 -3.00 -31.72
N TYR A 254 10.62 -3.72 -31.50
CA TYR A 254 10.55 -5.13 -31.82
C TYR A 254 9.87 -5.35 -33.17
N ARG A 255 10.55 -6.03 -34.10
CA ARG A 255 9.99 -6.42 -35.40
C ARG A 255 10.28 -7.90 -35.64
N GLY A 256 9.23 -8.69 -35.87
CA GLY A 256 9.37 -10.15 -36.03
C GLY A 256 10.00 -10.84 -34.81
N GLY A 257 9.82 -10.29 -33.60
CA GLY A 257 10.41 -10.80 -32.35
C GLY A 257 11.86 -10.37 -32.08
N ALA A 258 12.55 -9.73 -33.05
CA ALA A 258 13.90 -9.21 -32.86
C ALA A 258 13.87 -7.77 -32.33
N ALA A 259 14.70 -7.48 -31.33
CA ALA A 259 14.94 -6.12 -30.83
C ALA A 259 15.92 -5.40 -31.78
N LEU A 260 15.48 -4.30 -32.39
CA LEU A 260 16.28 -3.50 -33.31
C LEU A 260 16.49 -2.09 -32.75
N PRO A 261 17.72 -1.54 -32.78
CA PRO A 261 17.96 -0.14 -32.45
C PRO A 261 17.06 0.78 -33.29
N ALA A 262 16.55 1.82 -32.65
CA ALA A 262 15.67 2.80 -33.29
C ALA A 262 16.05 4.21 -32.85
N GLU A 263 15.62 5.18 -33.65
CA GLU A 263 15.69 6.60 -33.33
C GLU A 263 14.27 7.16 -33.13
N PRO A 264 14.10 8.26 -32.38
CA PRO A 264 12.85 8.99 -32.34
C PRO A 264 12.40 9.42 -33.75
N GLU A 265 11.10 9.61 -33.95
CA GLU A 265 10.63 10.08 -35.27
C GLU A 265 11.14 11.49 -35.56
N PRO A 266 11.29 11.87 -36.85
CA PRO A 266 11.71 13.23 -37.21
C PRO A 266 10.87 14.31 -36.51
N GLY A 267 11.53 15.21 -35.77
CA GLY A 267 10.88 16.28 -35.01
C GLY A 267 10.38 15.88 -33.62
N GLN A 268 10.61 14.64 -33.18
CA GLN A 268 10.41 14.21 -31.80
C GLN A 268 11.67 14.41 -30.96
N THR A 269 11.46 14.83 -29.71
CA THR A 269 12.49 14.90 -28.68
C THR A 269 11.99 14.24 -27.40
N LEU A 270 12.87 13.96 -26.45
CA LEU A 270 12.46 13.49 -25.12
C LEU A 270 11.51 14.48 -24.45
N ASN A 271 10.47 13.96 -23.82
CA ASN A 271 9.54 14.73 -23.02
C ASN A 271 10.12 14.95 -21.61
N THR A 272 10.97 15.96 -21.46
CA THR A 272 11.68 16.24 -20.20
C THR A 272 10.72 16.59 -19.05
N ARG A 273 9.59 17.24 -19.35
CA ARG A 273 8.54 17.53 -18.36
C ARG A 273 7.98 16.23 -17.78
N PHE A 274 7.56 15.30 -18.63
CA PHE A 274 7.06 14.00 -18.20
C PHE A 274 8.11 13.24 -17.37
N LEU A 275 9.38 13.23 -17.79
CA LEU A 275 10.45 12.55 -17.05
C LEU A 275 10.70 13.15 -15.65
N ASN A 276 10.59 14.47 -15.52
CA ASN A 276 10.70 15.14 -14.22
C ASN A 276 9.47 14.88 -13.33
N ASP A 277 8.26 14.95 -13.91
CA ASP A 277 7.02 14.59 -13.21
C ASP A 277 7.04 13.11 -12.76
N LEU A 278 7.66 12.23 -13.54
CA LEU A 278 7.87 10.83 -13.21
C LEU A 278 8.81 10.67 -12.00
N ARG A 279 9.91 11.42 -11.91
CA ARG A 279 10.78 11.40 -10.72
C ARG A 279 10.00 11.76 -9.44
N ILE A 280 9.13 12.77 -9.53
CA ILE A 280 8.26 13.17 -8.41
C ILE A 280 7.27 12.05 -8.08
N ALA A 281 6.60 11.48 -9.09
CA ALA A 281 5.67 10.38 -8.89
C ALA A 281 6.31 9.11 -8.30
N VAL A 282 7.59 8.85 -8.57
CA VAL A 282 8.35 7.73 -7.97
C VAL A 282 8.65 8.02 -6.51
N GLN A 283 9.05 9.25 -6.17
CA GLN A 283 9.30 9.66 -4.79
C GLN A 283 8.00 9.59 -3.96
N ASP A 284 6.89 10.07 -4.53
CA ASP A 284 5.57 10.10 -3.88
C ASP A 284 4.79 8.79 -4.09
N LEU A 285 5.48 7.68 -4.36
CA LEU A 285 4.83 6.40 -4.60
C LEU A 285 4.31 5.84 -3.27
N GLN A 286 3.02 6.07 -3.04
CA GLN A 286 2.30 5.61 -1.84
C GLN A 286 1.52 4.33 -2.08
N ILE A 287 1.53 3.45 -1.07
CA ILE A 287 0.68 2.25 -1.03
C ILE A 287 -0.64 2.57 -0.33
N ILE A 288 -1.73 2.01 -0.84
CA ILE A 288 -3.06 2.16 -0.23
C ILE A 288 -3.52 0.88 0.45
N ASN A 289 -2.93 -0.27 0.10
CA ASN A 289 -3.19 -1.56 0.72
C ASN A 289 -2.10 -2.58 0.32
N VAL A 290 -2.13 -3.77 0.90
CA VAL A 290 -1.21 -4.88 0.63
C VAL A 290 -1.94 -6.23 0.66
N LYS A 291 -1.34 -7.22 0.02
CA LYS A 291 -1.76 -8.63 0.12
C LYS A 291 -0.53 -9.52 0.25
N ARG A 292 -0.52 -10.45 1.20
CA ARG A 292 0.65 -11.31 1.39
C ARG A 292 0.79 -12.34 0.27
N LYS A 293 2.02 -12.53 -0.21
CA LYS A 293 2.37 -13.59 -1.17
C LYS A 293 2.47 -14.94 -0.45
N PRO A 294 2.21 -16.07 -1.15
CA PRO A 294 2.58 -17.39 -0.64
C PRO A 294 4.07 -17.43 -0.28
N ALA A 295 4.42 -18.14 0.81
CA ALA A 295 5.80 -18.15 1.32
C ALA A 295 6.81 -18.65 0.27
N ALA A 296 6.46 -19.70 -0.48
CA ALA A 296 7.30 -20.23 -1.56
C ALA A 296 7.55 -19.20 -2.68
N LEU A 297 6.53 -18.41 -3.05
CA LEU A 297 6.68 -17.32 -4.00
C LEU A 297 7.62 -16.24 -3.46
N ALA A 298 7.42 -15.83 -2.21
CA ALA A 298 8.24 -14.79 -1.61
C ALA A 298 9.72 -15.22 -1.50
N GLU A 299 9.99 -16.49 -1.20
CA GLU A 299 11.34 -17.05 -1.22
C GLU A 299 11.94 -17.07 -2.64
N ALA A 300 11.17 -17.54 -3.64
CA ALA A 300 11.60 -17.57 -5.04
C ALA A 300 11.94 -16.17 -5.60
N LEU A 301 11.22 -15.13 -5.15
CA LEU A 301 11.46 -13.75 -5.58
C LEU A 301 12.69 -13.09 -4.92
N ARG A 302 13.18 -13.64 -3.80
CA ARG A 302 14.43 -13.17 -3.16
C ARG A 302 15.67 -13.75 -3.84
N ALA A 303 15.52 -14.86 -4.56
CA ALA A 303 16.62 -15.51 -5.26
C ALA A 303 17.11 -14.68 -6.47
N GLU A 304 18.40 -14.79 -6.77
CA GLU A 304 19.00 -14.15 -7.96
C GLU A 304 18.39 -14.69 -9.26
N THR A 305 18.11 -16.00 -9.29
CA THR A 305 17.40 -16.67 -10.38
C THR A 305 16.05 -17.17 -9.87
N ILE A 306 14.97 -16.66 -10.46
CA ILE A 306 13.61 -17.05 -10.08
C ILE A 306 13.29 -18.43 -10.65
N GLU A 307 12.95 -19.36 -9.77
CA GLU A 307 12.43 -20.68 -10.11
C GLU A 307 11.03 -20.87 -9.48
N LEU A 308 9.99 -20.88 -10.32
CA LEU A 308 8.62 -21.13 -9.87
C LEU A 308 8.24 -22.59 -10.15
N LYS A 309 8.20 -23.41 -9.10
CA LYS A 309 7.92 -24.84 -9.20
C LYS A 309 6.51 -25.20 -8.73
N ASP A 310 5.91 -24.37 -7.89
CA ASP A 310 4.64 -24.68 -7.24
C ASP A 310 3.46 -23.98 -7.94
N GLN A 311 2.37 -24.73 -8.08
CA GLN A 311 1.18 -24.27 -8.79
C GLN A 311 0.44 -23.15 -8.04
N GLN A 312 0.56 -23.10 -6.70
CA GLN A 312 -0.08 -22.09 -5.87
C GLN A 312 0.54 -20.70 -6.07
N SER A 313 1.87 -20.59 -6.15
CA SER A 313 2.56 -19.35 -6.48
C SER A 313 2.21 -18.85 -7.87
N ILE A 314 2.18 -19.76 -8.86
CA ILE A 314 1.80 -19.42 -10.23
C ILE A 314 0.35 -18.91 -10.29
N ALA A 315 -0.59 -19.62 -9.64
CA ALA A 315 -1.98 -19.18 -9.56
C ALA A 315 -2.12 -17.83 -8.87
N SER A 316 -1.42 -17.63 -7.75
CA SER A 316 -1.40 -16.36 -7.02
C SER A 316 -0.92 -15.20 -7.90
N LEU A 317 0.17 -15.38 -8.65
CA LEU A 317 0.68 -14.40 -9.61
C LEU A 317 -0.37 -14.08 -10.68
N GLN A 318 -0.93 -15.11 -11.32
CA GLN A 318 -1.89 -14.96 -12.41
C GLN A 318 -3.16 -14.24 -11.97
N GLU A 319 -3.70 -14.58 -10.80
CA GLU A 319 -4.86 -13.89 -10.21
C GLU A 319 -4.63 -12.39 -10.02
N GLN A 320 -3.41 -11.99 -9.66
CA GLN A 320 -3.03 -10.59 -9.47
C GLN A 320 -2.51 -9.93 -10.77
N GLY A 321 -2.55 -10.62 -11.91
CA GLY A 321 -2.20 -10.09 -13.23
C GLY A 321 -0.71 -10.17 -13.58
N TYR A 322 0.01 -11.13 -13.00
CA TYR A 322 1.40 -11.46 -13.28
C TYR A 322 1.53 -12.84 -13.92
N PHE A 323 2.37 -12.95 -14.94
CA PHE A 323 2.46 -14.12 -15.80
C PHE A 323 3.93 -14.53 -15.92
N PRO A 324 4.33 -15.64 -15.25
CA PRO A 324 5.67 -16.16 -15.38
C PRO A 324 5.87 -16.81 -16.75
N ALA A 325 7.02 -16.57 -17.37
CA ALA A 325 7.46 -17.21 -18.59
C ALA A 325 8.96 -17.52 -18.54
N GLN A 326 9.40 -18.54 -19.27
CA GLN A 326 10.81 -18.91 -19.31
C GLN A 326 11.60 -17.88 -20.12
N GLY A 327 12.59 -17.25 -19.49
CA GLY A 327 13.58 -16.40 -20.12
C GLY A 327 14.95 -17.08 -20.23
N PRO A 328 15.94 -16.40 -20.83
CA PRO A 328 17.30 -16.93 -21.00
C PRO A 328 18.03 -17.16 -19.68
N GLN A 329 17.71 -16.39 -18.64
CA GLN A 329 18.38 -16.42 -17.32
C GLN A 329 17.50 -17.02 -16.21
N GLY A 330 16.39 -17.67 -16.54
CA GLY A 330 15.45 -18.23 -15.55
C GLY A 330 14.01 -17.81 -15.83
N THR A 331 13.15 -17.92 -14.81
CA THR A 331 11.76 -17.49 -14.95
C THR A 331 11.67 -15.96 -14.89
N GLU A 332 11.10 -15.34 -15.92
CA GLU A 332 10.77 -13.92 -15.93
C GLU A 332 9.30 -13.72 -15.62
N ILE A 333 8.97 -12.74 -14.80
CA ILE A 333 7.58 -12.40 -14.45
C ILE A 333 7.15 -11.19 -15.27
N TYR A 334 6.19 -11.38 -16.16
CA TYR A 334 5.56 -10.32 -16.94
C TYR A 334 4.30 -9.82 -16.21
N ALA A 335 3.98 -8.54 -16.35
CA ALA A 335 2.90 -7.87 -15.65
C ALA A 335 1.94 -7.28 -16.68
N SER A 336 0.65 -7.46 -16.46
CA SER A 336 -0.40 -7.00 -17.40
C SER A 336 -0.45 -5.48 -17.61
N GLY A 337 0.11 -4.68 -16.70
CA GLY A 337 0.23 -3.22 -16.77
C GLY A 337 1.62 -2.72 -17.22
N GLY A 338 2.53 -3.61 -17.62
CA GLY A 338 3.89 -3.26 -18.03
C GLY A 338 4.84 -3.01 -16.86
N GLU A 339 6.05 -2.54 -17.21
CA GLU A 339 7.16 -2.38 -16.26
C GLU A 339 7.87 -1.04 -16.42
N THR A 340 8.22 -0.44 -15.30
CA THR A 340 9.05 0.76 -15.24
C THR A 340 10.25 0.48 -14.36
N ILE A 341 11.41 0.94 -14.83
CA ILE A 341 12.70 0.68 -14.21
C ILE A 341 13.27 2.02 -13.75
N ILE A 342 13.60 2.13 -12.47
CA ILE A 342 14.12 3.35 -11.84
C ILE A 342 15.52 3.05 -11.33
N GLY A 343 16.54 3.65 -11.94
CA GLY A 343 17.93 3.55 -11.49
C GLY A 343 18.35 4.77 -10.70
N THR A 344 18.99 4.55 -9.55
CA THR A 344 19.50 5.58 -8.64
C THR A 344 21.02 5.71 -8.72
N VAL A 345 21.55 6.88 -8.32
CA VAL A 345 22.99 7.20 -8.33
C VAL A 345 23.83 6.29 -7.42
N ASP A 346 23.21 5.65 -6.43
CA ASP A 346 23.84 4.68 -5.54
C ASP A 346 23.89 3.26 -6.14
N GLY A 347 23.47 3.07 -7.39
CA GLY A 347 23.60 1.79 -8.10
C GLY A 347 22.46 0.81 -7.85
N VAL A 348 21.35 1.25 -7.25
CA VAL A 348 20.14 0.44 -7.10
C VAL A 348 19.19 0.67 -8.28
N GLU A 349 18.71 -0.41 -8.86
CA GLU A 349 17.67 -0.40 -9.89
C GLU A 349 16.38 -1.02 -9.33
N TYR A 350 15.32 -0.22 -9.23
CA TYR A 350 13.98 -0.65 -8.85
C TYR A 350 13.19 -1.02 -10.10
N VAL A 351 12.64 -2.23 -10.11
CA VAL A 351 11.79 -2.74 -11.19
C VAL A 351 10.36 -2.79 -10.68
N LEU A 352 9.55 -1.85 -11.16
CA LEU A 352 8.14 -1.67 -10.81
C LEU A 352 7.30 -2.43 -11.85
N LYS A 353 6.71 -3.55 -11.43
CA LYS A 353 5.87 -4.40 -12.27
C LYS A 353 4.40 -4.19 -11.91
N PHE A 354 3.62 -3.66 -12.84
CA PHE A 354 2.23 -3.28 -12.59
C PHE A 354 1.26 -4.40 -13.01
N GLY A 355 0.52 -4.95 -12.05
CA GLY A 355 -0.41 -6.06 -12.28
C GLY A 355 -1.81 -5.63 -12.72
N LYS A 356 -2.80 -6.48 -12.37
CA LYS A 356 -4.22 -6.28 -12.66
C LYS A 356 -4.75 -5.05 -11.92
N ALA A 357 -5.60 -4.28 -12.60
CA ALA A 357 -6.40 -3.23 -11.98
C ALA A 357 -7.81 -3.72 -11.62
N ALA A 358 -8.33 -3.27 -10.48
CA ALA A 358 -9.71 -3.50 -10.08
C ALA A 358 -10.18 -2.39 -9.12
N ALA A 359 -11.46 -2.02 -9.22
CA ALA A 359 -12.07 -1.01 -8.36
C ALA A 359 -12.16 -1.46 -6.90
N SER A 360 -12.42 -2.74 -6.66
CA SER A 360 -12.54 -3.31 -5.32
C SER A 360 -11.22 -3.34 -4.54
N LEU A 361 -10.07 -3.14 -5.19
CA LEU A 361 -8.77 -3.14 -4.51
C LEU A 361 -8.56 -1.88 -3.67
N GLY A 362 -9.11 -0.73 -4.10
CA GLY A 362 -9.06 0.53 -3.34
C GLY A 362 -10.10 0.59 -2.23
N ALA A 363 -11.26 -0.07 -2.42
CA ALA A 363 -12.32 -0.14 -1.42
C ALA A 363 -11.96 -0.93 -0.15
N LEU A 364 -10.85 -1.69 -0.19
CA LEU A 364 -10.29 -2.37 0.98
C LEU A 364 -9.46 -1.42 1.87
N GLY A 365 -9.19 -0.18 1.44
CA GLY A 365 -8.19 0.71 2.03
C GLY A 365 -8.70 1.86 2.91
N GLY A 366 -10.00 2.11 3.05
CA GLY A 366 -10.51 3.13 3.99
C GLY A 366 -11.72 3.93 3.54
N ASP A 367 -12.28 4.67 4.48
CA ASP A 367 -13.50 5.50 4.53
C ASP A 367 -13.31 6.95 4.03
N GLY A 368 -12.15 7.25 3.43
CA GLY A 368 -11.92 8.52 2.75
C GLY A 368 -12.97 8.76 1.67
N GLN A 369 -13.50 10.00 1.65
CA GLN A 369 -14.28 10.56 0.56
C GLN A 369 -13.73 10.04 -0.77
N ALA A 370 -14.61 9.59 -1.65
CA ALA A 370 -14.33 9.06 -2.97
C ALA A 370 -13.68 10.09 -3.92
N ASP A 371 -12.57 10.73 -3.53
CA ASP A 371 -11.74 11.53 -4.42
C ASP A 371 -11.00 10.64 -5.42
N SER A 372 -11.11 9.32 -5.27
CA SER A 372 -11.15 8.44 -6.42
C SER A 372 -11.99 7.21 -6.13
N GLY A 373 -13.23 7.17 -6.61
CA GLY A 373 -13.87 5.94 -7.11
C GLY A 373 -13.09 5.36 -8.31
N GLY A 374 -11.76 5.37 -8.22
CA GLY A 374 -10.81 5.07 -9.26
C GLY A 374 -10.30 3.65 -9.09
N LEU A 375 -9.91 3.06 -10.22
CA LEU A 375 -9.25 1.78 -10.23
C LEU A 375 -8.01 1.82 -9.31
N SER A 376 -7.71 0.70 -8.68
CA SER A 376 -6.44 0.47 -7.99
C SER A 376 -5.74 -0.73 -8.62
N ARG A 377 -4.43 -0.85 -8.45
CA ARG A 377 -3.62 -1.84 -9.17
C ARG A 377 -2.61 -2.51 -8.26
N PHE A 378 -2.37 -3.80 -8.49
CA PHE A 378 -1.27 -4.50 -7.86
C PHE A 378 0.10 -4.01 -8.38
N LEU A 379 1.09 -4.02 -7.50
CA LEU A 379 2.49 -3.72 -7.78
C LEU A 379 3.40 -4.78 -7.14
N ILE A 380 4.33 -5.29 -7.93
CA ILE A 380 5.52 -6.01 -7.45
C ILE A 380 6.71 -5.08 -7.64
N VAL A 381 7.53 -4.95 -6.59
CA VAL A 381 8.81 -4.24 -6.64
C VAL A 381 9.92 -5.26 -6.49
N GLN A 382 10.95 -5.13 -7.32
CA GLN A 382 12.22 -5.86 -7.17
C GLN A 382 13.37 -4.85 -7.24
N ALA A 383 14.42 -5.08 -6.47
CA ALA A 383 15.66 -4.34 -6.54
C ALA A 383 16.75 -5.17 -7.24
N ARG A 384 17.60 -4.51 -8.02
CA ARG A 384 18.75 -5.10 -8.71
C ARG A 384 19.95 -4.16 -8.61
N LEU A 385 21.15 -4.71 -8.71
CA LEU A 385 22.37 -3.92 -8.80
C LEU A 385 22.55 -3.45 -10.25
N ASP A 386 22.76 -2.15 -10.46
CA ASP A 386 23.23 -1.60 -11.74
C ASP A 386 24.76 -1.42 -11.71
N PRO A 387 25.55 -2.37 -12.25
CA PRO A 387 27.01 -2.27 -12.26
C PRO A 387 27.51 -1.09 -13.11
N ALA A 388 26.68 -0.55 -14.01
CA ALA A 388 27.06 0.59 -14.84
C ALA A 388 27.21 1.89 -14.02
N GLN A 389 26.64 1.96 -12.80
CA GLN A 389 26.86 3.09 -11.88
C GLN A 389 28.24 3.06 -11.20
N PHE A 390 29.03 2.00 -11.42
CA PHE A 390 30.36 1.81 -10.84
C PHE A 390 31.42 1.61 -11.94
N PRO A 391 31.68 2.64 -12.78
CA PRO A 391 32.73 2.57 -13.79
C PRO A 391 34.11 2.33 -13.14
N GLN A 392 35.04 1.76 -13.90
CA GLN A 392 36.42 1.62 -13.41
C GLN A 392 37.02 3.01 -13.19
N PRO A 393 37.72 3.25 -12.07
CA PRO A 393 38.33 4.55 -11.81
C PRO A 393 39.51 4.79 -12.75
N ASP A 394 39.76 6.06 -13.07
CA ASP A 394 40.96 6.45 -13.79
C ASP A 394 42.18 6.29 -12.88
N LEU A 395 43.01 5.29 -13.18
CA LEU A 395 44.22 4.94 -12.43
C LEU A 395 45.45 5.63 -13.05
N GLU A 396 46.31 6.19 -12.21
CA GLU A 396 47.59 6.73 -12.64
C GLU A 396 48.58 5.59 -12.93
N VAL A 397 49.36 5.70 -14.01
CA VAL A 397 50.37 4.69 -14.35
C VAL A 397 51.56 4.81 -13.39
N LEU A 398 52.03 3.68 -12.89
CA LEU A 398 53.22 3.59 -12.03
C LEU A 398 54.48 3.77 -12.89
N PRO A 399 55.33 4.80 -12.65
CA PRO A 399 56.60 4.92 -13.37
C PRO A 399 57.52 3.76 -12.97
N GLU A 400 58.08 3.05 -13.93
CA GLU A 400 59.01 1.94 -13.70
C GLU A 400 60.48 2.42 -13.69
N THR A 401 60.77 3.53 -14.39
CA THR A 401 62.12 4.08 -14.53
C THR A 401 62.21 5.55 -14.12
N VAL A 402 63.44 6.01 -13.83
CA VAL A 402 63.71 7.43 -13.56
C VAL A 402 63.38 8.29 -14.78
N GLU A 403 63.59 7.79 -16.00
CA GLU A 403 63.22 8.49 -17.24
C GLU A 403 61.71 8.70 -17.33
N GLU A 404 60.91 7.70 -16.96
CA GLU A 404 59.45 7.81 -16.90
C GLU A 404 58.96 8.75 -15.80
N LEU A 405 59.64 8.77 -14.64
CA LEU A 405 59.37 9.74 -13.57
C LEU A 405 59.60 11.18 -14.05
N LEU A 406 60.76 11.46 -14.66
CA LEU A 406 61.09 12.78 -15.19
C LEU A 406 60.14 13.19 -16.32
N ALA A 407 59.73 12.25 -17.18
CA ALA A 407 58.74 12.50 -18.22
C ALA A 407 57.36 12.86 -17.63
N ARG A 408 56.90 12.13 -16.61
CA ARG A 408 55.67 12.43 -15.86
C ARG A 408 55.73 13.81 -15.21
N ASP A 409 56.82 14.13 -14.53
CA ASP A 409 56.95 15.41 -13.82
C ASP A 409 56.95 16.57 -14.82
N LYS A 410 57.62 16.42 -15.96
CA LYS A 410 57.60 17.40 -17.03
C LYS A 410 56.19 17.59 -17.61
N GLU A 411 55.40 16.51 -17.70
CA GLU A 411 54.01 16.57 -18.15
C GLU A 411 53.09 17.25 -17.11
N GLN A 412 53.26 16.97 -15.82
CA GLN A 412 52.40 17.50 -14.75
C GLN A 412 52.78 18.91 -14.27
N LEU A 413 54.08 19.22 -14.22
CA LEU A 413 54.64 20.43 -13.58
C LEU A 413 55.30 21.39 -14.59
N GLY A 414 55.53 20.97 -15.83
CA GLY A 414 56.15 21.82 -16.85
C GLY A 414 57.56 22.29 -16.46
N ASP A 415 57.82 23.59 -16.58
CA ASP A 415 59.13 24.20 -16.27
C ASP A 415 59.43 24.23 -14.76
N ASP A 416 58.45 23.95 -13.90
CA ASP A 416 58.62 23.86 -12.44
C ASP A 416 59.05 22.45 -11.98
N ALA A 417 59.30 21.52 -12.91
CA ALA A 417 59.78 20.18 -12.58
C ALA A 417 61.21 20.24 -11.97
N PRO A 418 61.49 19.46 -10.90
CA PRO A 418 62.81 19.45 -10.28
C PRO A 418 63.88 18.93 -11.25
N ALA A 419 64.92 19.74 -11.49
CA ALA A 419 65.95 19.49 -12.49
C ALA A 419 67.35 19.19 -11.91
N ASP A 420 67.58 19.49 -10.62
CA ASP A 420 68.90 19.47 -9.98
C ASP A 420 69.05 18.33 -8.94
N GLU A 421 68.40 17.19 -9.16
CA GLU A 421 68.48 16.01 -8.28
C GLU A 421 69.55 15.00 -8.75
N THR A 422 70.24 14.38 -7.80
CA THR A 422 71.19 13.30 -8.05
C THR A 422 70.49 11.99 -8.42
N GLU A 423 71.22 11.04 -9.01
CA GLU A 423 70.65 9.73 -9.38
C GLU A 423 70.11 8.95 -8.16
N GLU A 424 70.71 9.14 -6.98
CA GLU A 424 70.25 8.52 -5.73
C GLU A 424 68.93 9.15 -5.24
N GLU A 425 68.84 10.48 -5.24
CA GLU A 425 67.61 11.22 -4.90
C GLU A 425 66.47 10.90 -5.88
N LEU A 426 66.76 10.76 -7.18
CA LEU A 426 65.78 10.37 -8.20
C LEU A 426 65.25 8.95 -8.00
N ARG A 427 66.08 8.02 -7.53
CA ARG A 427 65.65 6.64 -7.22
C ARG A 427 64.78 6.59 -5.97
N GLU A 428 65.14 7.34 -4.93
CA GLU A 428 64.31 7.46 -3.72
C GLU A 428 62.96 8.12 -4.03
N ARG A 429 62.98 9.21 -4.81
CA ARG A 429 61.75 9.88 -5.27
C ARG A 429 60.88 8.99 -6.15
N LEU A 430 61.48 8.19 -7.04
CA LEU A 430 60.76 7.20 -7.82
C LEU A 430 60.01 6.20 -6.91
N GLU A 431 60.67 5.68 -5.87
CA GLU A 431 60.03 4.75 -4.93
C GLU A 431 58.86 5.43 -4.18
N VAL A 432 59.07 6.64 -3.67
CA VAL A 432 58.03 7.42 -2.98
C VAL A 432 56.84 7.72 -3.90
N VAL A 433 57.10 8.16 -5.13
CA VAL A 433 56.05 8.47 -6.11
C VAL A 433 55.29 7.21 -6.51
N ARG A 434 55.98 6.08 -6.72
CA ARG A 434 55.34 4.80 -6.99
C ARG A 434 54.45 4.36 -5.83
N GLU A 435 54.94 4.49 -4.59
CA GLU A 435 54.16 4.15 -3.41
C GLU A 435 52.91 5.05 -3.28
N GLN A 436 53.03 6.35 -3.55
CA GLN A 436 51.91 7.29 -3.53
C GLN A 436 50.86 6.97 -4.61
N ILE A 437 51.29 6.77 -5.86
CA ILE A 437 50.40 6.39 -6.97
C ILE A 437 49.72 5.05 -6.68
N ALA A 438 50.47 4.05 -6.20
CA ALA A 438 49.91 2.75 -5.84
C ALA A 438 48.84 2.89 -4.74
N LYS A 439 49.10 3.67 -3.69
CA LYS A 439 48.14 3.93 -2.62
C LYS A 439 46.89 4.65 -3.12
N GLU A 440 47.05 5.67 -3.96
CA GLU A 440 45.92 6.44 -4.49
C GLU A 440 45.07 5.60 -5.47
N ASN A 441 45.70 4.81 -6.34
CA ASN A 441 45.01 3.87 -7.21
C ASN A 441 44.25 2.81 -6.40
N GLN A 442 44.89 2.25 -5.37
CA GLN A 442 44.25 1.29 -4.48
C GLN A 442 43.06 1.92 -3.76
N ARG A 443 43.20 3.15 -3.25
CA ARG A 443 42.12 3.91 -2.61
C ARG A 443 40.92 4.07 -3.55
N LYS A 444 41.14 4.42 -4.82
CA LYS A 444 40.07 4.56 -5.84
C LYS A 444 39.37 3.23 -6.13
N ILE A 445 40.13 2.12 -6.19
CA ILE A 445 39.59 0.77 -6.38
C ILE A 445 38.75 0.37 -5.17
N ASP A 446 39.27 0.59 -3.96
CA ASP A 446 38.60 0.25 -2.71
C ASP A 446 37.30 1.04 -2.55
N GLU A 447 37.33 2.36 -2.77
CA GLU A 447 36.15 3.22 -2.72
C GLU A 447 35.05 2.75 -3.69
N ARG A 448 35.42 2.35 -4.91
CA ARG A 448 34.49 1.76 -5.87
C ARG A 448 33.89 0.45 -5.36
N ASN A 449 34.74 -0.44 -4.85
CA ASN A 449 34.31 -1.76 -4.38
C ASN A 449 33.40 -1.64 -3.14
N GLU A 450 33.72 -0.74 -2.21
CA GLU A 450 32.88 -0.43 -1.05
C GLU A 450 31.51 0.10 -1.47
N ARG A 451 31.45 1.04 -2.42
CA ARG A 451 30.18 1.55 -2.95
C ARG A 451 29.35 0.46 -3.64
N MET A 452 29.99 -0.42 -4.40
CA MET A 452 29.31 -1.54 -5.06
C MET A 452 28.77 -2.56 -4.04
N GLU A 453 29.54 -2.86 -3.00
CA GLU A 453 29.13 -3.78 -1.93
C GLU A 453 27.98 -3.18 -1.10
N ALA A 454 28.04 -1.89 -0.77
CA ALA A 454 26.94 -1.19 -0.11
C ALA A 454 25.65 -1.24 -0.93
N ALA A 455 25.74 -1.04 -2.25
CA ALA A 455 24.59 -1.16 -3.16
C ALA A 455 24.05 -2.59 -3.20
N ARG A 456 24.94 -3.60 -3.21
CA ARG A 456 24.55 -5.02 -3.16
C ARG A 456 23.78 -5.35 -1.88
N GLN A 457 24.28 -4.91 -0.72
CA GLN A 457 23.60 -5.10 0.57
C GLN A 457 22.24 -4.38 0.60
N ARG A 458 22.17 -3.17 0.05
CA ARG A 458 20.90 -2.43 -0.08
C ARG A 458 19.89 -3.18 -0.94
N VAL A 459 20.31 -3.73 -2.08
CA VAL A 459 19.46 -4.55 -2.96
C VAL A 459 18.91 -5.77 -2.22
N GLU A 460 19.74 -6.48 -1.45
CA GLU A 460 19.31 -7.64 -0.66
C GLU A 460 18.27 -7.24 0.40
N ALA A 461 18.53 -6.18 1.17
CA ALA A 461 17.61 -5.66 2.17
C ALA A 461 16.26 -5.23 1.55
N LEU A 462 16.30 -4.54 0.41
CA LEU A 462 15.10 -4.12 -0.33
C LEU A 462 14.29 -5.32 -0.82
N ASN A 463 14.95 -6.33 -1.41
CA ASN A 463 14.27 -7.54 -1.87
C ASN A 463 13.67 -8.32 -0.70
N ALA A 464 14.34 -8.36 0.46
CA ALA A 464 13.78 -8.97 1.67
C ALA A 464 12.52 -8.26 2.16
N ARG A 465 12.45 -6.91 2.03
CA ARG A 465 11.28 -6.08 2.35
C ARG A 465 10.14 -6.29 1.35
N PHE A 466 10.42 -6.30 0.04
CA PHE A 466 9.40 -6.29 -1.01
C PHE A 466 8.82 -7.67 -1.35
N SER A 467 9.58 -8.74 -1.14
CA SER A 467 9.23 -10.07 -1.65
C SER A 467 7.97 -10.66 -1.01
N ASP A 468 7.62 -10.28 0.22
CA ASP A 468 6.47 -10.86 0.94
C ASP A 468 5.12 -10.30 0.50
N TRP A 469 5.10 -9.17 -0.23
CA TRP A 469 3.86 -8.40 -0.43
C TRP A 469 3.55 -8.14 -1.89
N TYR A 470 2.30 -8.36 -2.28
CA TYR A 470 1.72 -7.60 -3.39
C TYR A 470 1.29 -6.25 -2.84
N TYR A 471 1.87 -5.18 -3.36
CA TYR A 471 1.46 -3.83 -3.00
C TYR A 471 0.24 -3.42 -3.83
N ILE A 472 -0.61 -2.56 -3.30
CA ILE A 472 -1.74 -1.98 -4.02
C ILE A 472 -1.53 -0.48 -4.05
N VAL A 473 -1.59 0.09 -5.25
CA VAL A 473 -1.40 1.52 -5.52
C VAL A 473 -2.59 2.06 -6.30
N ALA A 474 -2.85 3.37 -6.18
CA ALA A 474 -3.92 4.02 -6.94
C ALA A 474 -3.59 4.07 -8.46
N ASP A 475 -4.59 3.90 -9.33
CA ASP A 475 -4.38 3.86 -10.79
C ASP A 475 -3.95 5.24 -11.34
N ASN A 476 -4.28 6.34 -10.66
CA ASN A 476 -3.78 7.68 -11.01
C ASN A 476 -2.25 7.78 -10.90
N LEU A 477 -1.66 7.18 -9.86
CA LEU A 477 -0.22 7.08 -9.66
C LEU A 477 0.40 6.17 -10.72
N TYR A 478 -0.21 5.01 -11.01
CA TYR A 478 0.20 4.15 -12.11
C TYR A 478 0.26 4.89 -13.45
N ARG A 479 -0.74 5.71 -13.79
CA ARG A 479 -0.76 6.47 -15.06
C ARG A 479 0.38 7.48 -15.18
N ARG A 480 0.85 8.04 -14.06
CA ARG A 480 2.01 8.94 -14.02
C ARG A 480 3.33 8.19 -14.19
N LEU A 481 3.38 6.94 -13.72
CA LEU A 481 4.57 6.08 -13.81
C LEU A 481 4.63 5.29 -15.13
N ARG A 482 3.50 5.06 -15.80
CA ARG A 482 3.44 4.31 -17.05
C ARG A 482 4.06 5.12 -18.18
N ILE A 483 5.14 4.59 -18.74
CA ILE A 483 5.82 5.16 -19.89
C ILE A 483 5.29 4.48 -21.15
N THR A 484 4.77 5.27 -22.09
CA THR A 484 4.46 4.84 -23.46
C THR A 484 5.32 5.64 -24.41
N ARG A 485 5.36 5.24 -25.69
CA ARG A 485 6.13 5.98 -26.71
C ARG A 485 5.69 7.45 -26.81
N ASP A 486 4.39 7.69 -26.72
CA ASP A 486 3.79 9.02 -26.84
C ASP A 486 3.98 9.89 -25.59
N THR A 487 4.22 9.29 -24.41
CA THR A 487 4.59 10.05 -23.21
C THR A 487 6.08 10.30 -23.12
N LEU A 488 6.90 9.35 -23.60
CA LEU A 488 8.36 9.45 -23.61
C LEU A 488 8.87 10.49 -24.61
N PHE A 489 8.25 10.59 -25.77
CA PHE A 489 8.62 11.53 -26.82
C PHE A 489 7.53 12.59 -27.02
N THR A 490 7.94 13.82 -27.32
CA THR A 490 7.05 14.93 -27.66
C THR A 490 7.47 15.55 -28.99
N SER A 491 6.50 16.05 -29.75
CA SER A 491 6.74 16.80 -30.99
C SER A 491 6.78 18.29 -30.71
N ALA A 492 7.61 19.04 -31.44
CA ALA A 492 7.74 20.50 -31.29
C ALA A 492 6.42 21.28 -31.41
N SER A 493 5.41 20.74 -32.11
CA SER A 493 4.08 21.37 -32.27
C SER A 493 3.14 21.18 -31.08
N ASN A 494 3.44 20.27 -30.14
CA ASN A 494 2.59 19.91 -28.99
C ASN A 494 3.12 20.43 -27.65
N ILE A 495 4.08 21.37 -27.65
CA ILE A 495 4.52 22.07 -26.45
C ILE A 495 3.41 23.06 -26.04
N PRO A 496 2.68 22.86 -24.92
CA PRO A 496 1.71 23.84 -24.46
C PRO A 496 2.47 25.08 -24.01
N GLY A 497 2.35 26.17 -24.78
CA GLY A 497 3.15 27.37 -24.64
C GLY A 497 4.35 27.33 -25.59
N GLY A 498 4.19 27.96 -26.76
CA GLY A 498 5.20 28.02 -27.80
C GLY A 498 6.51 28.66 -27.32
N ILE A 499 7.41 27.83 -26.82
CA ILE A 499 8.83 28.07 -26.80
C ILE A 499 9.43 26.83 -27.44
N ALA A 500 9.97 27.00 -28.65
CA ALA A 500 10.79 25.98 -29.30
C ALA A 500 11.90 25.55 -28.32
N PRO A 501 12.37 24.29 -28.34
CA PRO A 501 13.45 23.87 -27.46
C PRO A 501 14.68 24.72 -27.80
N ALA A 502 14.97 25.71 -26.97
CA ALA A 502 16.26 26.34 -26.97
C ALA A 502 17.22 25.26 -26.49
N ALA A 503 18.14 24.88 -27.38
CA ALA A 503 19.47 24.53 -26.91
C ALA A 503 19.92 25.67 -25.99
N ASP A 504 20.33 25.32 -24.77
CA ASP A 504 20.86 26.15 -23.69
C ASP A 504 19.98 26.18 -22.44
N GLY A 505 20.56 25.61 -21.39
CA GLY A 505 19.94 25.36 -20.12
C GLY A 505 19.62 26.62 -19.35
N ASN A 506 18.36 26.73 -18.92
CA ASN A 506 18.06 27.00 -17.52
C ASN A 506 16.61 26.61 -17.23
N PRO A 507 16.31 25.88 -16.14
CA PRO A 507 14.94 25.79 -15.65
C PRO A 507 14.52 27.14 -15.04
N PRO A 508 13.22 27.47 -15.03
CA PRO A 508 12.73 28.65 -14.34
C PRO A 508 12.96 28.51 -12.81
N PRO A 509 12.99 29.62 -12.06
CA PRO A 509 13.20 29.58 -10.62
C PRO A 509 12.08 28.77 -9.97
N ILE A 510 12.50 27.79 -9.16
CA ILE A 510 11.66 27.18 -8.12
C ILE A 510 11.17 28.32 -7.23
N THR A 511 9.93 28.72 -7.40
CA THR A 511 9.23 29.51 -6.40
C THR A 511 8.96 28.58 -5.23
N SER A 512 9.77 28.69 -4.18
CA SER A 512 9.40 28.20 -2.86
C SER A 512 8.08 28.87 -2.48
N ALA A 513 7.00 28.10 -2.49
CA ALA A 513 5.82 28.45 -1.73
C ALA A 513 6.16 28.19 -0.26
N ASP A 514 6.16 29.24 0.54
CA ASP A 514 6.27 29.18 1.99
C ASP A 514 5.25 28.19 2.55
N GLY A 515 5.77 27.14 3.18
CA GLY A 515 5.03 26.11 3.90
C GLY A 515 5.96 25.53 4.96
N GLN A 516 6.39 26.38 5.88
CA GLN A 516 7.25 26.00 6.99
C GLN A 516 6.51 25.00 7.90
N PRO A 517 7.07 23.81 8.17
CA PRO A 517 6.48 22.90 9.15
C PRO A 517 6.73 23.44 10.56
N SER A 518 5.64 23.74 11.26
CA SER A 518 5.63 24.13 12.67
C SER A 518 6.16 22.99 13.53
N ALA A 519 7.41 23.12 13.99
CA ALA A 519 7.96 22.30 15.06
C ALA A 519 7.29 22.66 16.39
N LYS A 520 6.52 21.72 16.96
CA LYS A 520 6.10 21.76 18.37
C LYS A 520 7.34 21.68 19.26
N LYS A 521 7.54 22.66 20.15
CA LYS A 521 8.36 22.54 21.37
C LYS A 521 7.49 22.82 22.62
N PRO A 522 7.80 22.21 23.77
CA PRO A 522 6.90 22.06 24.93
C PRO A 522 6.88 23.31 25.84
N PRO A 523 5.94 23.41 26.80
CA PRO A 523 5.76 24.62 27.59
C PRO A 523 6.61 24.66 28.88
N GLY A 524 7.06 25.87 29.21
CA GLY A 524 7.27 26.38 30.57
C GLY A 524 8.68 26.34 31.12
N ASP A 525 9.31 27.52 31.32
CA ASP A 525 9.41 28.07 32.68
C ASP A 525 9.75 29.58 32.70
N ALA A 526 9.39 30.18 33.83
CA ALA A 526 9.21 31.60 34.13
C ALA A 526 10.45 32.52 34.10
N SER A 527 10.22 33.83 33.90
CA SER A 527 10.47 34.90 34.90
C SER A 527 10.80 36.28 34.29
N GLY A 528 10.24 37.34 34.92
CA GLY A 528 10.81 38.69 35.01
C GLY A 528 10.27 39.71 34.01
N ASP A 529 9.36 40.61 34.44
CA ASP A 529 9.65 42.04 34.76
C ASP A 529 9.97 42.90 33.52
N THR A 530 9.40 44.08 33.23
CA THR A 530 8.67 45.09 34.00
C THR A 530 8.10 46.14 33.01
N ALA A 531 7.19 47.00 33.49
CA ALA A 531 6.86 48.36 33.01
C ALA A 531 5.65 48.57 32.05
N SER A 532 4.52 48.93 32.69
CA SER A 532 3.38 49.78 32.27
C SER A 532 3.77 51.23 31.89
N PRO A 533 2.84 52.17 31.58
CA PRO A 533 1.54 52.09 30.86
C PRO A 533 1.32 53.29 29.89
N SER A 534 0.24 53.30 29.11
CA SER A 534 -0.51 54.50 28.63
C SER A 534 -1.78 53.98 27.92
N ASP A 535 -2.93 53.89 28.57
CA ASP A 535 -3.94 54.94 28.83
C ASP A 535 -4.66 55.45 27.56
N SER A 536 -5.94 55.10 27.44
CA SER A 536 -7.06 55.93 26.95
C SER A 536 -8.33 55.09 26.80
N THR A 537 -9.33 55.39 27.64
CA THR A 537 -10.70 54.82 27.67
C THR A 537 -11.65 55.59 26.71
N PRO A 538 -12.98 55.31 26.63
CA PRO A 538 -13.73 55.06 25.40
C PRO A 538 -14.62 56.26 24.99
N PRO A 539 -15.64 56.05 24.13
CA PRO A 539 -16.97 56.14 24.73
C PRO A 539 -18.01 55.14 24.21
N ASP A 540 -18.91 54.86 25.14
CA ASP A 540 -20.22 54.22 25.04
C ASP A 540 -21.25 55.12 24.31
N SER A 541 -22.32 54.52 23.76
CA SER A 541 -23.71 55.00 23.71
C SER A 541 -24.50 54.45 22.50
N ALA A 542 -25.40 53.51 22.77
CA ALA A 542 -26.69 53.33 22.07
C ALA A 542 -27.67 54.49 22.48
N PRO A 543 -29.00 54.52 22.19
CA PRO A 543 -29.89 53.57 21.48
C PRO A 543 -31.02 54.23 20.62
N ALA A 544 -31.98 53.40 20.20
CA ALA A 544 -33.37 53.64 19.70
C ALA A 544 -33.56 53.11 18.26
N GLY A 545 -34.61 52.39 17.88
CA GLY A 545 -35.90 52.06 18.49
C GLY A 545 -36.91 51.80 17.35
N ASP A 546 -38.03 51.12 17.65
CA ASP A 546 -39.22 50.82 16.81
C ASP A 546 -39.11 49.57 15.90
N ALA A 547 -39.76 48.42 16.12
CA ALA A 547 -41.11 48.01 16.58
C ALA A 547 -42.23 48.07 15.51
N SER A 548 -42.97 46.94 15.45
CA SER A 548 -44.27 46.65 14.79
C SER A 548 -44.17 45.84 13.48
N GLN A 549 -44.44 44.53 13.52
CA GLN A 549 -45.76 43.84 13.52
C GLN A 549 -46.53 43.99 12.20
N THR A 550 -46.63 42.90 11.41
CA THR A 550 -47.91 42.43 10.80
C THR A 550 -47.77 41.04 10.15
N GLU A 551 -48.37 40.03 10.76
CA GLU A 551 -49.14 38.96 10.10
C GLU A 551 -50.65 39.31 10.28
N PRO A 552 -51.67 38.67 9.67
CA PRO A 552 -51.70 37.36 8.98
C PRO A 552 -52.58 37.30 7.69
N GLN A 553 -52.72 36.09 7.10
CA GLN A 553 -53.88 35.46 6.41
C GLN A 553 -53.41 34.67 5.16
N SER A 554 -53.37 33.33 5.18
CA SER A 554 -54.46 32.34 5.00
C SER A 554 -55.23 32.47 3.68
N LEU A 555 -55.16 31.45 2.81
CA LEU A 555 -56.28 30.89 2.05
C LEU A 555 -55.88 29.56 1.38
N ILE A 556 -56.60 28.50 1.75
CA ILE A 556 -56.66 27.16 1.15
C ILE A 556 -57.66 27.21 -0.03
N PRO A 557 -57.63 26.25 -0.96
CA PRO A 557 -58.88 25.57 -1.33
C PRO A 557 -58.83 24.05 -1.17
N ASP A 558 -59.86 23.54 -0.49
CA ASP A 558 -60.35 22.16 -0.49
C ASP A 558 -60.79 21.74 -1.90
N ASP A 559 -60.55 20.48 -2.28
CA ASP A 559 -61.57 19.41 -2.32
C ASP A 559 -61.03 18.20 -3.11
N LEU A 560 -60.97 17.03 -2.48
CA LEU A 560 -61.78 15.85 -2.85
C LEU A 560 -61.45 14.66 -1.94
N GLN A 561 -62.53 14.18 -1.32
CA GLN A 561 -62.60 13.20 -0.24
C GLN A 561 -62.38 11.75 -0.71
N SER A 562 -61.91 10.95 0.24
CA SER A 562 -61.89 9.47 0.25
C SER A 562 -63.31 8.86 0.18
N PRO A 563 -63.42 7.52 0.14
CA PRO A 563 -64.19 6.90 1.23
C PRO A 563 -63.56 5.63 1.83
N LYS A 564 -63.98 5.39 3.08
CA LYS A 564 -63.55 4.36 4.03
C LYS A 564 -64.22 2.99 3.81
N SER A 565 -63.49 1.93 4.19
CA SER A 565 -63.87 0.73 4.99
C SER A 565 -65.30 0.18 4.95
N ASN A 566 -65.43 -1.13 4.72
CA ASN A 566 -66.05 -2.09 5.66
C ASN A 566 -65.80 -3.57 5.27
N SER A 567 -65.33 -4.37 6.24
CA SER A 567 -65.44 -5.85 6.31
C SER A 567 -66.78 -6.21 7.01
N PRO A 568 -67.35 -7.45 7.01
CA PRO A 568 -66.66 -8.74 7.31
C PRO A 568 -67.22 -10.03 6.61
N GLY A 569 -66.50 -11.17 6.76
CA GLY A 569 -67.13 -12.51 6.85
C GLY A 569 -66.49 -13.66 6.05
N ASP A 570 -65.81 -14.57 6.76
CA ASP A 570 -65.35 -15.93 6.37
C ASP A 570 -66.52 -16.90 6.03
N PRO A 571 -66.28 -18.01 5.29
CA PRO A 571 -65.86 -19.28 5.91
C PRO A 571 -64.81 -20.14 5.15
N GLU A 572 -64.20 -21.03 5.96
CA GLU A 572 -63.12 -22.02 5.80
C GLU A 572 -63.55 -23.34 5.06
N PRO A 573 -62.79 -24.47 5.04
CA PRO A 573 -61.96 -24.98 3.94
C PRO A 573 -62.40 -26.39 3.43
N PRO A 574 -61.52 -27.16 2.74
CA PRO A 574 -61.15 -28.45 3.37
C PRO A 574 -59.68 -28.92 3.22
N ALA A 575 -59.32 -29.77 4.18
CA ALA A 575 -58.11 -30.57 4.45
C ALA A 575 -57.73 -31.57 3.33
N ALA A 576 -56.44 -31.81 3.04
CA ALA A 576 -55.49 -32.82 3.58
C ALA A 576 -55.82 -34.30 3.26
N ASP A 577 -54.90 -35.03 2.61
CA ASP A 577 -54.25 -36.23 3.21
C ASP A 577 -53.07 -36.78 2.35
N SER A 578 -52.03 -37.26 3.04
CA SER A 578 -51.05 -38.28 2.58
C SER A 578 -51.62 -39.68 2.96
N PRO A 579 -50.97 -40.89 2.92
CA PRO A 579 -49.54 -41.23 2.76
C PRO A 579 -49.21 -42.58 2.01
N ALA A 580 -47.92 -42.97 2.12
CA ALA A 580 -47.34 -44.33 2.12
C ALA A 580 -46.94 -45.03 0.79
N GLY A 581 -45.67 -45.47 0.72
CA GLY A 581 -45.14 -46.51 -0.21
C GLY A 581 -45.56 -47.93 0.21
N PRO A 582 -44.84 -49.04 -0.11
CA PRO A 582 -43.58 -49.23 -0.85
C PRO A 582 -43.71 -50.23 -2.03
N GLY A 583 -42.62 -50.58 -2.73
CA GLY A 583 -42.63 -51.73 -3.65
C GLY A 583 -41.38 -51.92 -4.49
N ASP A 584 -40.50 -52.81 -4.03
CA ASP A 584 -39.37 -53.39 -4.75
C ASP A 584 -39.78 -54.16 -6.02
N GLY A 585 -38.86 -54.27 -6.98
CA GLY A 585 -39.03 -55.11 -8.17
C GLY A 585 -37.75 -55.25 -9.00
N GLU A 586 -36.88 -56.16 -8.58
CA GLU A 586 -35.80 -56.74 -9.39
C GLU A 586 -36.32 -57.40 -10.68
N GLY A 587 -35.49 -57.48 -11.72
CA GLY A 587 -35.71 -58.43 -12.81
C GLY A 587 -34.88 -58.22 -14.07
N THR A 588 -33.74 -58.93 -14.13
CA THR A 588 -33.24 -59.77 -15.25
C THR A 588 -33.49 -59.33 -16.71
N GLY A 589 -32.57 -59.40 -17.68
CA GLY A 589 -31.43 -60.27 -17.92
C GLY A 589 -31.47 -60.74 -19.39
N ASN A 590 -30.29 -60.77 -20.04
CA ASN A 590 -29.88 -61.60 -21.20
C ASN A 590 -30.33 -61.33 -22.66
N GLY A 591 -29.34 -61.52 -23.56
CA GLY A 591 -29.47 -61.93 -24.98
C GLY A 591 -28.83 -60.92 -25.96
N LYS A 592 -27.54 -60.97 -26.34
CA LYS A 592 -26.78 -61.90 -27.21
C LYS A 592 -27.30 -62.07 -28.65
N ASP A 593 -26.40 -61.76 -29.59
CA ASP A 593 -26.23 -62.21 -31.01
C ASP A 593 -26.29 -61.06 -32.05
N ALA A 594 -25.62 -61.07 -33.20
CA ALA A 594 -24.40 -61.68 -33.74
C ALA A 594 -24.21 -61.10 -35.17
N GLY A 595 -22.98 -60.70 -35.51
CA GLY A 595 -22.27 -60.87 -36.80
C GLY A 595 -22.91 -60.58 -38.18
N ASN A 596 -22.31 -59.65 -38.94
CA ASN A 596 -21.75 -59.79 -40.30
C ASN A 596 -21.21 -58.41 -40.75
N GLY A 597 -20.10 -58.18 -41.47
CA GLY A 597 -19.22 -59.01 -42.28
C GLY A 597 -18.98 -58.34 -43.66
N ASN A 598 -17.70 -58.18 -44.06
CA ASN A 598 -17.11 -57.66 -45.33
C ASN A 598 -16.97 -56.14 -45.54
N GLY A 599 -15.84 -55.58 -46.01
CA GLY A 599 -14.54 -56.14 -46.41
C GLY A 599 -13.78 -55.22 -47.40
N THR A 600 -12.45 -55.11 -47.23
CA THR A 600 -11.34 -54.89 -48.22
C THR A 600 -11.31 -53.60 -49.09
N GLY A 601 -10.17 -52.96 -49.42
CA GLY A 601 -8.72 -53.19 -49.30
C GLY A 601 -7.99 -51.86 -49.64
N ASP A 602 -6.81 -51.55 -49.10
CA ASP A 602 -5.45 -51.94 -49.50
C ASP A 602 -4.72 -50.82 -50.28
N GLY A 603 -3.41 -50.65 -50.02
CA GLY A 603 -2.52 -49.76 -50.78
C GLY A 603 -1.56 -48.91 -49.93
N GLY A 604 -0.53 -49.54 -49.34
CA GLY A 604 0.59 -48.83 -48.71
C GLY A 604 1.65 -48.31 -49.69
N THR A 605 2.57 -47.49 -49.19
CA THR A 605 4.04 -47.56 -49.42
C THR A 605 4.77 -46.44 -48.67
N ARG A 606 5.94 -46.79 -48.13
CA ARG A 606 6.94 -45.95 -47.44
C ARG A 606 8.31 -46.41 -47.98
N PRO A 607 9.43 -45.76 -47.62
CA PRO A 607 10.08 -44.56 -48.17
C PRO A 607 11.27 -44.92 -49.11
N PRO A 608 12.22 -44.01 -49.38
CA PRO A 608 13.58 -44.33 -48.94
C PRO A 608 14.40 -43.14 -48.40
N ALA A 609 15.50 -43.47 -47.73
CA ALA A 609 16.49 -42.57 -47.15
C ALA A 609 17.82 -42.59 -47.94
N ALA A 610 18.55 -41.47 -47.81
CA ALA A 610 20.00 -41.22 -47.92
C ALA A 610 20.71 -41.31 -49.29
N VAL A 611 21.54 -40.30 -49.63
CA VAL A 611 23.03 -40.33 -49.62
C VAL A 611 23.61 -38.92 -49.89
N ASP A 612 24.62 -38.56 -49.06
CA ASP A 612 25.75 -37.61 -49.14
C ASP A 612 25.89 -36.52 -50.21
N ALA A 613 26.24 -35.30 -49.73
CA ALA A 613 27.51 -34.60 -50.00
C ALA A 613 27.73 -33.46 -48.99
#